data_AF-A0A8H4YUF5-F1
#
_entry.id   AF-A0A8H4YUF5-F1
#
_cell.length_a   1.000
_cell.length_b   1.000
_cell.length_c   1.000
_cell.angle_alpha   90.00
_cell.angle_beta   90.00
_cell.angle_gamma   90.00
#
_symmetry.space_group_name_H-M   'P 1'
#
loop_
_entity.id
_entity.type
_entity.pdbx_description
1 polymer ?
#
loop_
_entity_poly.entity_id
_entity_poly.type
_entity_poly.pdbx_seq_one_letter_code
_entity_poly.pdbx_strand_id
1 'polypeptide(L)'
;MTSPFYVPVSLDHTALLLSDVQSQILRRFSQQEQAVYLSKIQKLLNFFRSEIKFRRASTKPKDSQSLYDDVPMIIHHTLPFNINSNAFVSPYNKLAGWVAKLEASGAFVNAPSDPHRPHYGVPAELVPPRGWGGKDEILL
;
A
#
# COMPACT_ATOMS: atom_id res chain seq x y z
N MET A 1 -22.03 -6.75 -24.34
CA MET A 1 -20.88 -7.36 -25.04
C MET A 1 -19.74 -7.48 -24.05
N THR A 2 -19.31 -8.69 -23.73
CA THR A 2 -18.17 -8.95 -22.83
C THR A 2 -16.87 -8.79 -23.60
N SER A 3 -16.00 -7.87 -23.17
CA SER A 3 -14.68 -7.67 -23.78
C SER A 3 -13.89 -8.99 -23.74
N PRO A 4 -13.23 -9.40 -24.84
CA PRO A 4 -12.43 -10.62 -24.88
C PRO A 4 -11.20 -10.57 -23.95
N PHE A 5 -10.90 -9.40 -23.38
CA PHE A 5 -9.81 -9.17 -22.44
C PHE A 5 -10.28 -9.00 -20.99
N TYR A 6 -11.59 -9.08 -20.73
CA TYR A 6 -12.12 -8.97 -19.38
C TYR A 6 -12.05 -10.34 -18.69
N VAL A 7 -11.07 -10.49 -17.80
CA VAL A 7 -11.01 -11.61 -16.87
C VAL A 7 -11.62 -11.13 -15.54
N PRO A 8 -12.68 -11.77 -15.02
CA PRO A 8 -13.21 -11.43 -13.70
C PRO A 8 -12.13 -11.70 -12.64
N VAL A 9 -11.88 -10.71 -11.79
CA VAL A 9 -10.90 -10.82 -10.71
C VAL A 9 -11.48 -11.70 -9.61
N SER A 10 -10.86 -12.85 -9.33
CA SER A 10 -11.17 -13.66 -8.14
C SER A 10 -10.44 -13.10 -6.93
N LEU A 11 -11.16 -12.73 -5.88
CA LEU A 11 -10.57 -12.21 -4.64
C LEU A 11 -9.85 -13.28 -3.82
N ASP A 12 -10.13 -14.56 -4.07
CA ASP A 12 -9.61 -15.68 -3.28
C ASP A 12 -8.07 -15.75 -3.28
N HIS A 13 -7.47 -15.29 -4.36
CA HIS A 13 -6.01 -15.29 -4.58
C HIS A 13 -5.49 -13.94 -5.06
N THR A 14 -6.17 -12.84 -4.68
CA THR A 14 -5.77 -11.49 -5.10
C THR A 14 -5.11 -10.71 -3.96
N ALA A 15 -4.01 -10.05 -4.29
CA ALA A 15 -3.44 -9.01 -3.45
C ALA A 15 -3.74 -7.62 -4.04
N LEU A 16 -4.27 -6.71 -3.22
CA LEU A 16 -4.33 -5.29 -3.53
C LEU A 16 -2.96 -4.66 -3.24
N LEU A 17 -2.27 -4.21 -4.28
CA LEU A 17 -1.00 -3.51 -4.16
C LEU A 17 -1.20 -1.99 -4.34
N LEU A 18 -0.81 -1.22 -3.32
CA LEU A 18 -0.85 0.25 -3.34
C LEU A 18 0.59 0.78 -3.32
N SER A 19 1.05 1.42 -4.40
CA SER A 19 2.45 1.85 -4.55
C SER A 19 2.65 3.37 -4.53
N ASP A 20 1.58 4.14 -4.63
CA ASP A 20 1.58 5.59 -4.83
C ASP A 20 0.90 6.36 -3.69
N VAL A 21 0.71 5.71 -2.54
CA VAL A 21 0.00 6.25 -1.39
C VAL A 21 0.86 7.07 -0.43
N GLN A 22 2.10 7.42 -0.80
CA GLN A 22 2.97 8.24 0.06
C GLN A 22 2.56 9.72 -0.01
N SER A 23 2.46 10.38 1.14
CA SER A 23 2.07 11.79 1.27
C SER A 23 2.90 12.73 0.38
N GLN A 24 4.15 12.40 0.12
CA GLN A 24 5.05 13.17 -0.75
C GLN A 24 4.69 13.08 -2.23
N ILE A 25 4.16 11.93 -2.68
CA ILE A 25 3.55 11.81 -4.01
C ILE A 25 2.29 12.67 -4.06
N LEU A 26 1.43 12.54 -3.04
CA LEU A 26 0.16 13.24 -2.98
C LEU A 26 0.30 14.77 -2.97
N ARG A 27 1.35 15.30 -2.35
CA ARG A 27 1.67 16.75 -2.33
C ARG A 27 1.84 17.39 -3.72
N ARG A 28 1.99 16.59 -4.78
CA ARG A 28 2.07 17.10 -6.17
C ARG A 28 0.71 17.49 -6.73
N PHE A 29 -0.37 16.96 -6.17
CA PHE A 29 -1.72 17.28 -6.58
C PHE A 29 -2.27 18.43 -5.75
N SER A 30 -3.29 19.12 -6.27
CA SER A 30 -4.06 20.07 -5.47
C SER A 30 -4.73 19.39 -4.27
N GLN A 31 -5.04 20.14 -3.22
CA GLN A 31 -5.72 19.58 -2.04
C GLN A 31 -7.05 18.90 -2.40
N GLN A 32 -7.77 19.44 -3.39
CA GLN A 32 -9.02 18.86 -3.88
C GLN A 32 -8.79 17.49 -4.54
N GLU A 33 -7.78 17.37 -5.41
CA GLU A 33 -7.43 16.10 -6.04
C GLU A 33 -6.94 15.07 -5.04
N GLN A 34 -6.15 15.49 -4.04
CA GLN A 34 -5.71 14.63 -2.93
C GLN A 34 -6.90 14.04 -2.17
N ALA A 35 -7.88 14.88 -1.79
CA ALA A 35 -9.06 14.43 -1.07
C ALA A 35 -9.89 13.43 -1.90
N VAL A 36 -10.07 13.71 -3.19
CA VAL A 36 -10.79 12.80 -4.10
C VAL A 36 -10.05 11.47 -4.23
N TYR A 37 -8.74 11.51 -4.47
CA TYR A 37 -7.90 10.31 -4.58
C TYR A 37 -7.95 9.48 -3.30
N LEU A 38 -7.70 10.09 -2.13
CA LEU A 38 -7.76 9.43 -0.83
C LEU A 38 -9.13 8.80 -0.57
N SER A 39 -10.22 9.48 -0.92
CA SER A 39 -11.57 8.91 -0.77
C SER A 39 -11.79 7.64 -1.60
N LYS A 40 -11.19 7.57 -2.80
CA LYS A 40 -11.29 6.40 -3.69
C LYS A 40 -10.45 5.24 -3.16
N ILE A 41 -9.22 5.51 -2.72
CA ILE A 41 -8.36 4.51 -2.09
C ILE A 41 -9.00 3.97 -0.82
N GLN A 42 -9.59 4.84 0.01
CA GLN A 42 -10.30 4.44 1.22
C GLN A 42 -11.47 3.50 0.92
N LYS A 43 -12.27 3.79 -0.11
CA LYS A 43 -13.36 2.90 -0.54
C LYS A 43 -12.83 1.52 -0.93
N LEU A 44 -11.73 1.47 -1.67
CA LEU A 44 -11.09 0.22 -2.09
C LEU A 44 -10.53 -0.57 -0.89
N LEU A 45 -9.82 0.11 0.01
CA LEU A 45 -9.32 -0.49 1.25
C LEU A 45 -10.45 -1.04 2.12
N ASN A 46 -11.53 -0.27 2.30
CA ASN A 46 -12.68 -0.70 3.09
C ASN A 46 -13.37 -1.93 2.48
N PHE A 47 -13.45 -2.00 1.15
CA PHE A 47 -13.96 -3.18 0.46
C PHE A 47 -13.11 -4.42 0.76
N PHE A 48 -11.79 -4.34 0.52
CA PHE A 48 -10.87 -5.46 0.80
C PHE A 48 -10.86 -5.85 2.28
N ARG A 49 -10.80 -4.90 3.20
CA ARG A 49 -10.85 -5.15 4.66
C ARG A 49 -12.14 -5.86 5.08
N SER A 50 -13.27 -5.50 4.47
CA SER A 50 -14.56 -6.13 4.75
C SER A 50 -14.60 -7.56 4.22
N GLU A 51 -14.09 -7.78 3.01
CA GLU A 51 -14.00 -9.10 2.38
C GLU A 51 -13.09 -10.05 3.17
N ILE A 52 -11.92 -9.56 3.60
CA ILE A 52 -11.01 -10.27 4.50
C ILE A 52 -11.76 -10.67 5.77
N LYS A 53 -12.42 -9.71 6.43
CA LYS A 53 -13.15 -9.97 7.67
C LYS A 53 -14.24 -11.03 7.48
N PHE A 54 -14.98 -10.95 6.38
CA PHE A 54 -16.02 -11.93 6.04
C PHE A 54 -15.45 -13.33 5.84
N ARG A 55 -14.39 -13.46 5.05
CA ARG A 55 -13.74 -14.75 4.75
C ARG A 55 -13.03 -15.37 5.94
N ARG A 56 -12.46 -14.53 6.82
CA ARG A 56 -11.85 -14.98 8.08
C ARG A 56 -12.90 -15.46 9.09
N ALA A 57 -14.12 -14.93 9.04
CA ALA A 57 -15.23 -15.34 9.90
C ALA A 57 -15.96 -16.58 9.36
N SER A 58 -16.08 -16.70 8.05
CA SER A 58 -16.55 -17.91 7.38
C SER A 58 -15.52 -19.03 7.58
N THR A 59 -15.95 -20.17 8.12
CA THR A 59 -15.07 -21.33 8.34
C THR A 59 -14.26 -21.63 7.08
N LYS A 60 -12.93 -21.78 7.22
CA LYS A 60 -12.02 -22.05 6.09
C LYS A 60 -12.58 -23.20 5.21
N PRO A 61 -12.51 -23.09 3.86
CA PRO A 61 -12.69 -24.24 3.00
C PRO A 61 -11.83 -25.42 3.52
N LYS A 62 -12.36 -26.64 3.46
CA LYS A 62 -11.68 -27.83 3.99
C LYS A 62 -10.30 -28.09 3.36
N ASP A 63 -10.00 -27.42 2.24
CA ASP A 63 -8.79 -27.59 1.44
C ASP A 63 -7.72 -26.50 1.67
N SER A 64 -7.99 -25.46 2.48
CA SER A 64 -7.00 -24.42 2.77
C SER A 64 -5.84 -24.98 3.62
N GLN A 65 -4.65 -25.11 3.04
CA GLN A 65 -3.45 -25.62 3.72
C GLN A 65 -2.72 -24.52 4.49
N SER A 66 -2.88 -23.26 4.09
CA SER A 66 -2.19 -22.10 4.63
C SER A 66 -3.11 -21.13 5.37
N LEU A 67 -2.50 -20.20 6.10
CA LEU A 67 -3.19 -19.04 6.65
C LEU A 67 -3.56 -18.04 5.56
N TYR A 68 -2.93 -18.08 4.39
CA TYR A 68 -3.13 -17.09 3.32
C TYR A 68 -4.06 -17.55 2.20
N ASP A 69 -4.47 -18.82 2.22
CA ASP A 69 -5.35 -19.36 1.19
C ASP A 69 -6.74 -18.75 1.32
N ASP A 70 -7.36 -18.50 0.16
CA ASP A 70 -8.75 -18.07 -0.01
C ASP A 70 -9.10 -16.72 0.65
N VAL A 71 -8.10 -15.96 1.08
CA VAL A 71 -8.26 -14.65 1.71
C VAL A 71 -7.40 -13.63 0.96
N PRO A 72 -8.00 -12.55 0.43
CA PRO A 72 -7.23 -11.50 -0.22
C PRO A 72 -6.30 -10.80 0.77
N MET A 73 -5.26 -10.17 0.25
CA MET A 73 -4.28 -9.43 1.06
C MET A 73 -4.16 -7.98 0.59
N ILE A 74 -3.84 -7.08 1.50
CA ILE A 74 -3.53 -5.68 1.19
C ILE A 74 -2.02 -5.46 1.41
N ILE A 75 -1.34 -4.92 0.41
CA ILE A 75 0.08 -4.58 0.45
C ILE A 75 0.20 -3.08 0.15
N HIS A 76 0.65 -2.33 1.14
CA HIS A 76 1.12 -0.96 0.94
C HIS A 76 2.60 -1.02 0.63
N HIS A 77 2.97 -0.74 -0.60
CA HIS A 77 4.36 -0.75 -1.05
C HIS A 77 4.87 0.69 -1.08
N THR A 78 5.70 1.01 -0.11
CA THR A 78 6.21 2.36 0.13
C THR A 78 7.72 2.35 0.13
N LEU A 79 8.31 3.52 -0.13
CA LEU A 79 9.74 3.68 0.00
C LEU A 79 10.02 4.27 1.39
N PRO A 80 10.65 3.53 2.32
CA PRO A 80 11.06 4.09 3.60
C PRO A 80 12.09 5.20 3.37
N PHE A 81 11.86 6.37 3.95
CA PHE A 81 12.77 7.51 3.80
C PHE A 81 13.85 7.51 4.88
N ASN A 82 15.04 8.01 4.51
CA ASN A 82 16.15 8.26 5.44
C ASN A 82 16.62 7.03 6.27
N ILE A 83 16.32 5.80 5.85
CA ILE A 83 16.92 4.59 6.42
C ILE A 83 17.98 4.09 5.46
N ASN A 84 19.22 4.07 5.94
CA ASN A 84 20.38 3.80 5.11
C ASN A 84 20.54 2.30 4.80
N SER A 85 20.80 2.01 3.53
CA SER A 85 21.84 1.06 3.05
C SER A 85 21.56 -0.41 2.68
N ASN A 86 20.37 -0.91 2.33
CA ASN A 86 20.33 -2.24 1.64
C ASN A 86 19.14 -2.51 0.70
N ALA A 87 18.05 -1.74 0.74
CA ALA A 87 17.09 -1.77 -0.37
C ALA A 87 17.56 -0.77 -1.43
N PHE A 88 18.60 -1.14 -2.18
CA PHE A 88 19.09 -0.32 -3.28
C PHE A 88 17.94 -0.05 -4.25
N VAL A 89 17.39 1.16 -4.23
CA VAL A 89 16.85 1.74 -5.45
C VAL A 89 18.06 1.83 -6.36
N SER A 90 18.24 0.81 -7.21
CA SER A 90 19.38 0.73 -8.12
C SER A 90 19.61 2.10 -8.76
N PRO A 91 20.86 2.54 -8.99
CA PRO A 91 21.12 3.75 -9.76
C PRO A 91 20.41 3.73 -11.13
N TYR A 92 20.08 2.54 -11.62
CA TYR A 92 19.31 2.28 -12.85
C TYR A 92 17.79 2.12 -12.62
N ASN A 93 17.31 2.10 -11.38
CA ASN A 93 15.90 2.12 -11.06
C ASN A 93 15.34 3.50 -11.43
N LYS A 94 14.30 3.52 -12.25
CA LYS A 94 13.60 4.75 -12.67
C LYS A 94 13.11 5.60 -11.50
N LEU A 95 12.96 4.99 -10.32
CA LEU A 95 12.57 5.67 -9.08
C LEU A 95 13.72 6.43 -8.41
N ALA A 96 14.99 6.10 -8.66
CA ALA A 96 16.15 6.74 -8.02
C ALA A 96 16.21 8.24 -8.33
N GLY A 97 16.16 8.58 -9.62
CA GLY A 97 16.17 9.97 -10.08
C GLY A 97 14.91 10.74 -9.66
N TRP A 98 13.80 10.03 -9.44
CA TRP A 98 12.56 10.61 -8.94
C TRP A 98 12.65 10.95 -7.44
N VAL A 99 13.21 10.06 -6.63
CA VAL A 99 13.48 10.30 -5.19
C VAL A 99 14.46 11.46 -5.01
N ALA A 100 15.56 11.48 -5.76
CA ALA A 100 16.54 12.57 -5.70
C ALA A 100 15.92 13.95 -6.02
N LYS A 101 14.98 14.03 -6.97
CA LYS A 101 14.25 15.28 -7.25
C LYS A 101 13.34 15.72 -6.11
N LEU A 102 12.72 14.77 -5.40
CA LEU A 102 11.88 15.05 -4.24
C LEU A 102 12.70 15.47 -3.00
N GLU A 103 13.90 14.90 -2.82
CA GLU A 103 14.87 15.36 -1.83
C GLU A 103 15.29 16.79 -2.10
N ALA A 104 15.67 17.10 -3.34
CA ALA A 104 16.05 18.45 -3.74
C ALA A 104 14.90 19.47 -3.60
N SER A 105 13.64 19.05 -3.75
CA SER A 105 12.47 19.92 -3.55
C SER A 105 12.09 20.11 -2.07
N GLY A 106 12.86 19.55 -1.14
CA GLY A 106 12.59 19.64 0.28
C GLY A 106 11.42 18.77 0.76
N ALA A 107 10.93 17.84 -0.05
CA ALA A 107 9.76 17.02 0.30
C ALA A 107 10.01 16.07 1.49
N PHE A 108 11.28 15.79 1.80
CA PHE A 108 11.71 14.85 2.85
C PHE A 108 12.41 15.50 4.06
N VAL A 109 12.51 16.83 4.12
CA VAL A 109 13.31 17.56 5.13
C VAL A 109 12.89 17.27 6.59
N ASN A 110 11.67 16.77 6.80
CA ASN A 110 11.10 16.50 8.13
C ASN A 110 10.85 15.02 8.43
N ALA A 111 11.32 14.07 7.59
CA ALA A 111 11.11 12.65 7.86
C ALA A 111 12.07 12.14 8.94
N PRO A 112 11.59 11.68 10.11
CA PRO A 112 12.43 11.09 11.15
C PRO A 112 13.20 9.89 10.59
N SER A 113 14.50 9.83 10.89
CA SER A 113 15.35 8.67 10.59
C SER A 113 15.42 7.80 11.85
N ASP A 114 14.48 6.85 11.97
CA ASP A 114 14.53 5.79 12.99
C ASP A 114 14.52 4.44 12.26
N PRO A 115 15.64 3.71 12.23
CA PRO A 115 15.70 2.37 11.64
C PRO A 115 14.75 1.36 12.28
N HIS A 116 14.37 1.56 13.55
CA HIS A 116 13.43 0.71 14.27
C HIS A 116 11.97 1.15 14.09
N ARG A 117 11.74 2.39 13.63
CA ARG A 117 10.41 2.95 13.35
C ARG A 117 10.45 3.78 12.05
N PRO A 118 10.49 3.12 10.88
CA PRO A 118 10.59 3.81 9.61
C PRO A 118 9.43 4.77 9.38
N HIS A 119 9.74 5.97 8.88
CA HIS A 119 8.71 6.88 8.43
C HIS A 119 8.35 6.58 6.96
N TYR A 120 7.29 5.81 6.75
CA TYR A 120 6.81 5.42 5.43
C TYR A 120 5.99 6.49 4.70
N GLY A 121 5.56 7.54 5.42
CA GLY A 121 4.82 8.67 4.86
C GLY A 121 3.46 8.28 4.30
N VAL A 122 2.80 7.26 4.83
CA VAL A 122 1.42 6.92 4.46
C VAL A 122 0.47 7.89 5.19
N PRO A 123 -0.49 8.53 4.51
CA PRO A 123 -1.54 9.34 5.11
C PRO A 123 -2.27 8.58 6.21
N ALA A 124 -2.53 9.26 7.33
CA ALA A 124 -3.11 8.65 8.52
C ALA A 124 -4.48 8.00 8.25
N GLU A 125 -5.22 8.52 7.27
CA GLU A 125 -6.52 8.03 6.84
C GLU A 125 -6.44 6.60 6.28
N LEU A 126 -5.32 6.27 5.63
CA LEU A 126 -5.13 4.97 4.99
C LEU A 126 -4.59 3.91 5.96
N VAL A 127 -4.09 4.33 7.13
CA VAL A 127 -3.52 3.43 8.15
C VAL A 127 -4.62 2.48 8.66
N PRO A 128 -4.36 1.16 8.73
CA PRO A 128 -5.31 0.21 9.27
C PRO A 128 -5.65 0.53 10.74
N PRO A 129 -6.90 0.30 11.19
CA PRO A 129 -7.31 0.61 12.57
C PRO A 129 -6.50 -0.05 13.68
N ARG A 130 -5.82 -1.18 13.38
CA ARG A 130 -4.97 -1.92 14.31
C ARG A 130 -3.48 -1.65 14.12
N GLY A 131 -3.12 -0.70 13.26
CA GLY A 131 -1.75 -0.47 12.82
C GLY A 131 -1.25 -1.53 11.84
N TRP A 132 0.03 -1.39 11.47
CA TRP A 132 0.70 -2.23 10.48
C TRP A 132 1.15 -3.59 11.04
N GLY A 133 1.44 -4.54 10.15
CA GLY A 133 2.07 -5.82 10.50
C GLY A 133 1.09 -6.96 10.80
N GLY A 134 -0.15 -6.85 10.34
CA GLY A 134 -1.12 -7.95 10.37
C GLY A 134 -0.90 -8.92 9.22
N LYS A 135 -1.37 -10.16 9.37
CA LYS A 135 -1.36 -11.19 8.31
C LYS A 135 -2.19 -10.84 7.05
N ASP A 136 -3.05 -9.83 7.17
CA ASP A 136 -4.04 -9.47 6.13
C ASP A 136 -3.73 -8.11 5.46
N GLU A 137 -2.93 -7.26 6.12
CA GLU A 137 -2.56 -5.93 5.63
C GLU A 137 -1.13 -5.59 6.09
N ILE A 138 -0.22 -5.51 5.13
CA ILE A 138 1.20 -5.30 5.37
C ILE A 138 1.69 -4.02 4.71
N LEU A 139 2.76 -3.47 5.29
CA LEU A 139 3.51 -2.34 4.78
C LEU A 139 4.90 -2.84 4.42
N LEU A 140 5.29 -2.64 3.15
CA LEU A 140 6.59 -2.94 2.60
C LEU A 140 7.32 -1.64 2.26
#